data_AF-A0A930RGD6-F1
#
_entry.id   AF-A0A930RGD6-F1
#
_cell.length_a   1.000
_cell.length_b   1.000
_cell.length_c   1.000
_cell.angle_alpha   90.00
_cell.angle_beta   90.00
_cell.angle_gamma   90.00
#
_symmetry.space_group_name_H-M   'P 1'
#
loop_
_entity.id
_entity.type
_entity.pdbx_description
1 polymer ?
#
loop_
_entity_poly.entity_id
_entity_poly.type
_entity_poly.pdbx_seq_one_letter_code
_entity_poly.pdbx_strand_id
1 'polypeptide(L)'
;RTGCGGRSAESPVPTQQTPARSMEERRASLGPYMEATTAYNSTMLPLSLAVSTTVSDLRQGKHLTNIILPPLSKLRRELDAAHAAPGGTGVYPDVDAATEELRSTLEELAPLADQMENYYAAGAYTTDGYAQADEMTARFLPLYDRFISAYDRLDAIVTDHYKELRLAQIDAMHNDGRENAATFLELRTKARELVRMLRSDEHDPEATEAKIREINNLIEKLPAGTGYLVTYKNGINSLVAAVRAYNAGPPDPNKLGNVVEEFNHLTATGNNVDVNALDAKK
;
A
#
# COMPACT_ATOMS: atom_id res chain seq x y z
N ARG A 1 34.10 65.01 4.77
CA ARG A 1 34.64 63.91 3.96
C ARG A 1 34.26 62.60 4.62
N THR A 2 33.28 61.91 4.01
CA THR A 2 33.23 60.45 3.75
C THR A 2 33.92 59.46 4.69
N GLY A 3 33.17 58.42 5.11
CA GLY A 3 33.74 57.14 5.55
C GLY A 3 32.78 56.18 6.24
N CYS A 4 31.79 55.63 5.52
CA CYS A 4 31.00 54.45 5.93
C CYS A 4 31.69 53.15 5.48
N GLY A 5 31.54 52.08 6.30
CA GLY A 5 31.19 50.75 5.81
C GLY A 5 32.25 49.64 5.87
N GLY A 6 31.84 48.47 6.37
CA GLY A 6 32.40 47.18 5.96
C GLY A 6 32.69 46.16 7.06
N ARG A 7 31.66 45.60 7.70
CA ARG A 7 31.75 44.27 8.34
C ARG A 7 31.80 43.22 7.23
N SER A 8 32.89 42.46 7.15
CA SER A 8 32.97 41.28 6.28
C SER A 8 32.03 40.21 6.81
N ALA A 9 31.04 39.84 6.00
CA ALA A 9 30.21 38.67 6.21
C ALA A 9 31.01 37.42 5.87
N GLU A 10 31.04 36.46 6.79
CA GLU A 10 31.45 35.08 6.50
C GLU A 10 30.54 34.51 5.40
N SER A 11 31.16 33.91 4.39
CA SER A 11 30.44 33.19 3.34
C SER A 11 29.76 31.95 3.95
N PRO A 12 28.51 31.62 3.57
CA PRO A 12 27.91 30.36 3.98
C PRO A 12 28.68 29.20 3.33
N VAL A 13 28.98 28.18 4.13
CA VAL A 13 29.41 26.87 3.66
C VAL A 13 28.36 26.37 2.66
N PRO A 14 28.74 25.86 1.46
CA PRO A 14 27.78 25.26 0.58
C PRO A 14 27.25 24.01 1.28
N THR A 15 25.98 24.02 1.67
CA THR A 15 25.23 22.80 1.95
C THR A 15 25.42 21.91 0.74
N GLN A 16 26.14 20.80 0.91
CA GLN A 16 26.17 19.73 -0.08
C GLN A 16 24.72 19.30 -0.29
N GLN A 17 24.10 19.84 -1.33
CA GLN A 17 22.85 19.33 -1.83
C GLN A 17 23.16 17.92 -2.32
N THR A 18 22.70 16.92 -1.57
CA THR A 18 22.59 15.56 -2.09
C THR A 18 21.98 15.68 -3.49
N PRO A 19 22.60 15.15 -4.55
CA PRO A 19 22.00 15.23 -5.88
C PRO A 19 20.59 14.65 -5.77
N ALA A 20 19.60 15.38 -6.30
CA ALA A 20 18.23 14.90 -6.35
C ALA A 20 18.25 13.52 -7.02
N ARG A 21 17.91 12.47 -6.27
CA ARG A 21 17.88 11.10 -6.77
C ARG A 21 16.95 11.03 -7.97
N SER A 22 17.33 10.27 -9.00
CA SER A 22 16.51 10.18 -10.21
C SER A 22 15.18 9.49 -9.91
N MET A 23 14.16 9.76 -10.73
CA MET A 23 12.87 9.04 -10.63
C MET A 23 13.05 7.52 -10.77
N GLU A 24 14.02 7.09 -11.58
CA GLU A 24 14.36 5.69 -11.78
C GLU A 24 14.99 5.08 -10.52
N GLU A 25 15.93 5.77 -9.88
CA GLU A 25 16.54 5.34 -8.61
C GLU A 25 15.48 5.24 -7.49
N ARG A 26 14.61 6.25 -7.38
CA ARG A 26 13.49 6.26 -6.43
C ARG A 26 12.54 5.09 -6.65
N ARG A 27 12.17 4.83 -7.90
CA ARG A 27 11.31 3.70 -8.26
C ARG A 27 11.97 2.35 -7.96
N ALA A 28 13.24 2.19 -8.33
CA ALA A 28 14.00 0.97 -8.11
C ALA A 28 14.17 0.67 -6.62
N SER A 29 14.35 1.70 -5.79
CA SER A 29 14.48 1.56 -4.34
C SER A 29 13.17 1.16 -3.66
N LEU A 30 12.04 1.81 -4.02
CA LEU A 30 10.75 1.56 -3.36
C LEU A 30 10.06 0.28 -3.85
N GLY A 31 10.29 -0.12 -5.11
CA GLY A 31 9.60 -1.24 -5.76
C GLY A 31 9.63 -2.55 -4.96
N PRO A 32 10.79 -3.03 -4.51
CA PRO A 32 10.89 -4.27 -3.74
C PRO A 32 10.07 -4.25 -2.43
N TYR A 33 10.02 -3.13 -1.72
CA TYR A 33 9.21 -3.00 -0.50
C TYR A 33 7.72 -3.03 -0.80
N MET A 34 7.28 -2.36 -1.86
CA MET A 34 5.89 -2.40 -2.32
C MET A 34 5.47 -3.82 -2.74
N GLU A 35 6.36 -4.57 -3.40
CA GLU A 35 6.12 -5.97 -3.75
C GLU A 35 5.98 -6.84 -2.50
N ALA A 36 6.87 -6.70 -1.52
CA ALA A 36 6.82 -7.43 -0.26
C ALA A 36 5.52 -7.17 0.53
N THR A 37 5.14 -5.91 0.75
CA THR A 37 3.90 -5.59 1.47
C THR A 37 2.66 -6.02 0.67
N THR A 38 2.66 -5.88 -0.65
CA THR A 38 1.55 -6.36 -1.50
C THR A 38 1.40 -7.88 -1.45
N ALA A 39 2.50 -8.62 -1.50
CA ALA A 39 2.50 -10.09 -1.45
C ALA A 39 2.00 -10.61 -0.11
N TYR A 40 2.44 -10.00 1.00
CA TYR A 40 1.95 -10.31 2.32
C TYR A 40 0.47 -9.98 2.48
N ASN A 41 0.03 -8.75 2.13
CA ASN A 41 -1.37 -8.34 2.20
C ASN A 41 -2.29 -9.25 1.37
N SER A 42 -1.85 -9.63 0.17
CA SER A 42 -2.59 -10.54 -0.71
C SER A 42 -2.72 -11.95 -0.11
N THR A 43 -1.69 -12.42 0.60
CA THR A 43 -1.73 -13.72 1.30
C THR A 43 -2.61 -13.64 2.55
N MET A 44 -2.59 -12.51 3.25
CA MET A 44 -3.35 -12.29 4.48
C MET A 44 -4.84 -12.09 4.26
N LEU A 45 -5.26 -11.48 3.14
CA LEU A 45 -6.67 -11.24 2.82
C LEU A 45 -7.58 -12.47 3.04
N PRO A 46 -7.33 -13.64 2.43
CA PRO A 46 -8.14 -14.83 2.64
C PRO A 46 -7.97 -15.47 4.03
N LEU A 47 -6.89 -15.16 4.76
CA LEU A 47 -6.60 -15.73 6.09
C LEU A 47 -7.09 -14.85 7.25
N SER A 48 -7.43 -13.59 6.97
CA SER A 48 -7.67 -12.54 7.97
C SER A 48 -8.62 -12.95 9.10
N LEU A 49 -9.78 -13.54 8.75
CA LEU A 49 -10.76 -14.00 9.73
C LEU A 49 -10.21 -15.14 10.61
N ALA A 50 -9.52 -16.11 10.00
CA ALA A 50 -8.99 -17.28 10.71
C ALA A 50 -7.83 -16.90 11.65
N VAL A 51 -6.94 -16.01 11.19
CA VAL A 51 -5.87 -15.43 12.01
C VAL A 51 -6.47 -14.64 13.17
N SER A 52 -7.42 -13.74 12.90
CA SER A 52 -8.04 -12.92 13.96
C SER A 52 -8.75 -13.78 15.00
N THR A 53 -9.41 -14.85 14.57
CA THR A 53 -10.07 -15.81 15.46
C THR A 53 -9.04 -16.53 16.34
N THR A 54 -7.98 -17.07 15.72
CA THR A 54 -6.89 -17.74 16.44
C THR A 54 -6.27 -16.82 17.50
N VAL A 55 -5.89 -15.59 17.12
CA VAL A 55 -5.29 -14.63 18.06
C VAL A 55 -6.25 -14.25 19.19
N SER A 56 -7.54 -14.08 18.89
CA SER A 56 -8.57 -13.78 19.91
C SER A 56 -8.74 -14.94 20.90
N ASP A 57 -8.75 -16.18 20.42
CA ASP A 57 -8.87 -17.36 21.26
C ASP A 57 -7.64 -17.56 22.14
N LEU A 58 -6.44 -17.33 21.60
CA LEU A 58 -5.19 -17.33 22.37
C LEU A 58 -5.21 -16.27 23.48
N ARG A 59 -5.69 -15.05 23.21
CA ARG A 59 -5.86 -14.00 24.24
C ARG A 59 -6.84 -14.38 25.34
N GLN A 60 -7.85 -15.19 25.01
CA GLN A 60 -8.83 -15.69 25.96
C GLN A 60 -8.32 -16.90 26.76
N GLY A 61 -7.09 -17.36 26.52
CA GLY A 61 -6.51 -18.54 27.17
C GLY A 61 -7.17 -19.84 26.75
N LYS A 62 -7.76 -19.89 25.55
CA LYS A 62 -8.40 -21.13 25.07
C LYS A 62 -7.33 -22.13 24.62
N HIS A 63 -7.53 -23.38 25.02
CA HIS A 63 -6.75 -24.51 24.55
C HIS A 63 -7.25 -24.97 23.17
N LEU A 64 -6.64 -24.43 22.12
CA LEU A 64 -6.92 -24.76 20.73
C LEU A 64 -6.37 -26.13 20.36
N THR A 65 -6.93 -26.79 19.34
CA THR A 65 -6.36 -28.04 18.78
C THR A 65 -5.71 -27.83 17.41
N ASN A 66 -5.93 -26.66 16.82
CA ASN A 66 -5.32 -26.19 15.58
C ASN A 66 -5.20 -24.66 15.65
N ILE A 67 -4.21 -24.11 14.95
CA ILE A 67 -4.00 -22.66 14.85
C ILE A 67 -3.78 -22.26 13.40
N ILE A 68 -4.08 -21.00 13.08
CA ILE A 68 -3.72 -20.37 11.82
C ILE A 68 -3.05 -19.04 12.17
N LEU A 69 -1.76 -18.91 11.83
CA LEU A 69 -0.98 -17.70 12.06
C LEU A 69 -0.62 -17.01 10.72
N PRO A 70 -0.21 -15.73 10.74
CA PRO A 70 0.27 -15.07 9.54
C PRO A 70 1.55 -15.71 8.98
N PRO A 71 1.83 -15.56 7.68
CA PRO A 71 3.03 -16.11 7.03
C PRO A 71 4.29 -15.27 7.34
N LEU A 72 4.65 -15.15 8.61
CA LEU A 72 5.68 -14.22 9.11
C LEU A 72 7.08 -14.54 8.58
N SER A 73 7.43 -15.83 8.48
CA SER A 73 8.70 -16.28 7.90
C SER A 73 8.82 -15.95 6.41
N LYS A 74 7.70 -15.87 5.68
CA LYS A 74 7.68 -15.44 4.28
C LYS A 74 7.90 -13.93 4.20
N LEU A 75 7.15 -13.14 4.97
CA LEU A 75 7.28 -11.68 5.01
C LEU A 75 8.71 -11.25 5.35
N ARG A 76 9.31 -11.84 6.38
CA ARG A 76 10.71 -11.56 6.77
C ARG A 76 11.67 -11.74 5.59
N ARG A 77 11.55 -12.85 4.86
CA ARG A 77 12.41 -13.16 3.72
C ARG A 77 12.23 -12.16 2.57
N GLU A 78 11.01 -11.74 2.29
CA GLU A 78 10.71 -10.75 1.26
C GLU A 78 11.28 -9.38 1.64
N LEU A 79 11.20 -8.97 2.91
CA LEU A 79 11.82 -7.74 3.41
C LEU A 79 13.34 -7.79 3.41
N ASP A 80 13.94 -8.92 3.80
CA ASP A 80 15.39 -9.14 3.72
C ASP A 80 15.88 -9.01 2.27
N ALA A 81 15.12 -9.57 1.31
CA ALA A 81 15.43 -9.46 -0.11
C ALA A 81 15.26 -8.03 -0.64
N ALA A 82 14.20 -7.33 -0.23
CA ALA A 82 13.98 -5.93 -0.59
C ALA A 82 15.12 -5.03 -0.09
N HIS A 83 15.53 -5.23 1.16
CA HIS A 83 16.61 -4.47 1.79
C HIS A 83 17.97 -4.77 1.15
N ALA A 84 18.23 -6.02 0.74
CA ALA A 84 19.47 -6.42 0.08
C ALA A 84 19.53 -6.07 -1.41
N ALA A 85 18.42 -5.65 -2.03
CA ALA A 85 18.37 -5.31 -3.45
C ALA A 85 19.27 -4.09 -3.77
N PRO A 86 19.84 -3.99 -4.98
CA PRO A 86 20.60 -2.81 -5.39
C PRO A 86 19.75 -1.53 -5.26
N GLY A 87 20.20 -0.59 -4.42
CA GLY A 87 19.45 0.63 -4.12
C GLY A 87 18.28 0.44 -3.15
N GLY A 88 18.13 -0.74 -2.53
CA GLY A 88 17.11 -1.05 -1.52
C GLY A 88 17.26 -0.27 -0.21
N THR A 89 18.37 0.46 -0.02
CA THR A 89 18.59 1.32 1.15
C THR A 89 19.17 2.68 0.77
N GLY A 90 18.94 3.69 1.60
CA GLY A 90 19.56 5.01 1.52
C GLY A 90 18.88 6.01 0.59
N VAL A 91 17.82 5.60 -0.10
CA VAL A 91 16.95 6.50 -0.89
C VAL A 91 15.76 6.98 -0.07
N TYR A 92 15.20 6.11 0.77
CA TYR A 92 14.07 6.38 1.65
C TYR A 92 14.44 6.03 3.11
N PRO A 93 15.09 6.94 3.85
CA PRO A 93 15.60 6.64 5.20
C PRO A 93 14.53 6.24 6.22
N ASP A 94 13.30 6.70 6.04
CA ASP A 94 12.13 6.33 6.82
C ASP A 94 11.59 4.94 6.48
N VAL A 95 11.61 4.54 5.20
CA VAL A 95 11.36 3.13 4.79
C VAL A 95 12.43 2.22 5.38
N ASP A 96 13.69 2.63 5.33
CA ASP A 96 14.82 1.87 5.89
C ASP A 96 14.61 1.66 7.40
N ALA A 97 14.30 2.73 8.13
CA ALA A 97 14.07 2.69 9.57
C ALA A 97 12.85 1.82 9.95
N ALA A 98 11.72 1.98 9.24
CA ALA A 98 10.52 1.19 9.49
C ALA A 98 10.71 -0.30 9.14
N THR A 99 11.48 -0.58 8.08
CA THR A 99 11.87 -1.94 7.71
C THR A 99 12.71 -2.58 8.80
N GLU A 100 13.71 -1.87 9.33
CA GLU A 100 14.58 -2.39 10.38
C GLU A 100 13.82 -2.66 11.68
N GLU A 101 12.91 -1.76 12.08
CA GLU A 101 12.01 -1.95 13.22
C GLU A 101 11.16 -3.22 13.06
N LEU A 102 10.56 -3.41 11.88
CA LEU A 102 9.75 -4.60 11.58
C LEU A 102 10.60 -5.87 11.53
N ARG A 103 11.78 -5.83 10.89
CA ARG A 103 12.70 -6.97 10.80
C ARG A 103 13.15 -7.43 12.19
N SER A 104 13.53 -6.49 13.06
CA SER A 104 13.88 -6.80 14.45
C SER A 104 12.73 -7.52 15.19
N THR A 105 11.48 -7.11 14.98
CA THR A 105 10.34 -7.81 15.57
C THR A 105 10.15 -9.21 14.96
N LEU A 106 10.34 -9.36 13.65
CA LEU A 106 10.20 -10.62 12.95
C LEU A 106 11.32 -11.64 13.27
N GLU A 107 12.48 -11.19 13.72
CA GLU A 107 13.59 -12.08 14.11
C GLU A 107 13.19 -13.06 15.21
N GLU A 108 12.44 -12.59 16.20
CA GLU A 108 11.94 -13.41 17.31
C GLU A 108 10.57 -14.03 17.01
N LEU A 109 9.67 -13.25 16.38
CA LEU A 109 8.29 -13.65 16.20
C LEU A 109 8.11 -14.74 15.14
N ALA A 110 8.80 -14.65 14.01
CA ALA A 110 8.65 -15.63 12.92
C ALA A 110 9.02 -17.07 13.34
N PRO A 111 10.18 -17.33 13.96
CA PRO A 111 10.50 -18.68 14.41
C PRO A 111 9.59 -19.17 15.54
N LEU A 112 9.06 -18.28 16.39
CA LEU A 112 8.09 -18.65 17.41
C LEU A 112 6.76 -19.08 16.77
N ALA A 113 6.28 -18.37 15.75
CA ALA A 113 5.09 -18.75 15.00
C ALA A 113 5.26 -20.13 14.34
N ASP A 114 6.38 -20.36 13.66
CA ASP A 114 6.70 -21.66 13.05
C ASP A 114 6.76 -22.77 14.12
N GLN A 115 7.30 -22.49 15.31
CA GLN A 115 7.33 -23.43 16.44
C GLN A 115 5.91 -23.78 16.91
N MET A 116 5.04 -22.78 17.06
CA MET A 116 3.64 -22.98 17.46
C MET A 116 2.91 -23.83 16.42
N GLU A 117 3.02 -23.51 15.13
CA GLU A 117 2.35 -24.27 14.07
C GLU A 117 2.80 -25.74 14.06
N ASN A 118 4.10 -26.00 14.20
CA ASN A 118 4.65 -27.35 14.28
C ASN A 118 4.15 -28.11 15.51
N TYR A 119 4.03 -27.43 16.66
CA TYR A 119 3.52 -28.02 17.90
C TYR A 119 2.07 -28.52 17.74
N TYR A 120 1.19 -27.70 17.15
CA TYR A 120 -0.20 -28.11 16.90
C TYR A 120 -0.31 -29.17 15.81
N ALA A 121 0.48 -29.04 14.72
CA ALA A 121 0.51 -30.03 13.64
C ALA A 121 0.97 -31.42 14.13
N ALA A 122 1.88 -31.47 15.10
CA ALA A 122 2.35 -32.70 15.72
C ALA A 122 1.38 -33.28 16.78
N GLY A 123 0.33 -32.56 17.16
CA GLY A 123 -0.59 -32.97 18.23
C GLY A 123 0.05 -32.98 19.63
N ALA A 124 1.16 -32.26 19.82
CA ALA A 124 1.98 -32.32 21.03
C ALA A 124 1.21 -31.90 22.30
N TYR A 125 0.18 -31.07 22.15
CA TYR A 125 -0.74 -30.65 23.22
C TYR A 125 -1.44 -31.81 23.95
N THR A 126 -1.57 -32.96 23.29
CA THR A 126 -2.16 -34.16 23.91
C THR A 126 -1.22 -34.81 24.94
N THR A 127 0.09 -34.53 24.84
CA THR A 127 1.13 -35.15 25.65
C THR A 127 1.51 -34.29 26.85
N ASP A 128 1.64 -32.98 26.65
CA ASP A 128 2.06 -32.04 27.69
C ASP A 128 0.90 -31.28 28.35
N GLY A 129 -0.35 -31.57 27.95
CA GLY A 129 -1.54 -30.93 28.50
C GLY A 129 -1.58 -29.43 28.27
N TYR A 130 -1.06 -28.95 27.13
CA TYR A 130 -0.98 -27.53 26.73
C TYR A 130 0.12 -26.71 27.41
N ALA A 131 1.00 -27.31 28.22
CA ALA A 131 2.05 -26.57 28.93
C ALA A 131 2.95 -25.73 28.00
N GLN A 132 3.42 -26.30 26.86
CA GLN A 132 4.22 -25.53 25.91
C GLN A 132 3.38 -24.53 25.11
N ALA A 133 2.10 -24.84 24.84
CA ALA A 133 1.19 -23.90 24.19
C ALA A 133 1.04 -22.62 25.01
N ASP A 134 0.88 -22.75 26.33
CA ASP A 134 0.74 -21.61 27.24
C ASP A 134 2.00 -20.75 27.25
N GLU A 135 3.19 -21.37 27.33
CA GLU A 135 4.48 -20.66 27.30
C GLU A 135 4.67 -19.90 25.98
N MET A 136 4.45 -20.58 24.84
CA MET A 136 4.59 -19.95 23.53
C MET A 136 3.58 -18.84 23.32
N THR A 137 2.33 -19.02 23.77
CA THR A 137 1.28 -18.01 23.67
C THR A 137 1.64 -16.75 24.46
N ALA A 138 2.16 -16.90 25.68
CA ALA A 138 2.59 -15.79 26.52
C ALA A 138 3.72 -14.96 25.87
N ARG A 139 4.60 -15.61 25.09
CA ARG A 139 5.65 -14.94 24.31
C ARG A 139 5.13 -14.35 23.00
N PHE A 140 4.22 -15.06 22.32
CA PHE A 140 3.72 -14.71 21.00
C PHE A 140 2.89 -13.44 21.01
N LEU A 141 1.91 -13.32 21.92
CA LEU A 141 0.97 -12.19 21.94
C LEU A 141 1.64 -10.80 22.00
N PRO A 142 2.60 -10.52 22.91
CA PRO A 142 3.24 -9.20 22.94
C PRO A 142 4.13 -8.94 21.73
N LEU A 143 4.76 -9.97 21.15
CA LEU A 143 5.53 -9.83 19.91
C LEU A 143 4.61 -9.56 18.71
N TYR A 144 3.46 -10.22 18.68
CA TYR A 144 2.44 -10.03 17.65
C TYR A 144 1.85 -8.62 17.67
N ASP A 145 1.62 -8.05 18.86
CA ASP A 145 1.16 -6.66 19.01
C ASP A 145 2.17 -5.64 18.48
N ARG A 146 3.46 -5.86 18.74
CA ARG A 146 4.55 -5.04 18.17
C ARG A 146 4.62 -5.20 16.66
N PHE A 147 4.45 -6.43 16.16
CA PHE A 147 4.48 -6.72 14.73
C PHE A 147 3.37 -5.98 13.99
N ILE A 148 2.13 -6.00 14.48
CA ILE A 148 1.03 -5.26 13.85
C ILE A 148 1.37 -3.77 13.75
N SER A 149 1.85 -3.18 14.84
CA SER A 149 2.20 -1.76 14.88
C SER A 149 3.35 -1.41 13.90
N ALA A 150 4.40 -2.23 13.86
CA ALA A 150 5.54 -2.02 12.97
C ALA A 150 5.18 -2.26 11.49
N TYR A 151 4.35 -3.26 11.22
CA TYR A 151 3.86 -3.57 9.88
C TYR A 151 2.99 -2.45 9.34
N ASP A 152 2.00 -1.98 10.12
CA ASP A 152 1.12 -0.89 9.72
C ASP A 152 1.91 0.39 9.42
N ARG A 153 2.97 0.66 10.20
CA ARG A 153 3.87 1.78 9.96
C ARG A 153 4.62 1.65 8.63
N LEU A 154 5.21 0.48 8.35
CA LEU A 154 5.91 0.24 7.09
C LEU A 154 4.95 0.34 5.89
N ASP A 155 3.78 -0.31 5.96
CA ASP A 155 2.78 -0.30 4.88
C ASP A 155 2.31 1.12 4.57
N ALA A 156 2.09 1.95 5.60
CA ALA A 156 1.74 3.36 5.44
C ALA A 156 2.84 4.16 4.73
N ILE A 157 4.09 4.08 5.20
CA ILE A 157 5.23 4.84 4.63
C ILE A 157 5.47 4.42 3.17
N VAL A 158 5.50 3.11 2.89
CA VAL A 158 5.67 2.59 1.52
C VAL A 158 4.54 3.06 0.61
N THR A 159 3.29 3.02 1.11
CA THR A 159 2.12 3.50 0.38
C THR A 159 2.22 4.99 0.07
N ASP A 160 2.69 5.80 1.01
CA ASP A 160 2.80 7.26 0.82
C ASP A 160 3.89 7.63 -0.17
N HIS A 161 5.08 7.04 -0.08
CA HIS A 161 6.11 7.25 -1.11
C HIS A 161 5.70 6.74 -2.48
N TYR A 162 4.90 5.68 -2.55
CA TYR A 162 4.37 5.22 -3.83
C TYR A 162 3.42 6.25 -4.45
N LYS A 163 2.57 6.90 -3.62
CA LYS A 163 1.72 8.02 -4.08
C LYS A 163 2.57 9.20 -4.54
N GLU A 164 3.60 9.59 -3.79
CA GLU A 164 4.51 10.68 -4.17
C GLU A 164 5.22 10.40 -5.49
N LEU A 165 5.76 9.19 -5.65
CA LEU A 165 6.42 8.77 -6.89
C LEU A 165 5.43 8.79 -8.06
N ARG A 166 4.18 8.40 -7.81
CA ARG A 166 3.14 8.42 -8.82
C ARG A 166 2.77 9.84 -9.25
N LEU A 167 2.68 10.78 -8.32
CA LEU A 167 2.43 12.19 -8.61
C LEU A 167 3.59 12.80 -9.39
N ALA A 168 4.82 12.58 -8.94
CA ALA A 168 6.02 13.04 -9.65
C ALA A 168 6.13 12.46 -11.07
N GLN A 169 5.68 11.22 -11.28
CA GLN A 169 5.60 10.63 -12.63
C GLN A 169 4.57 11.35 -13.51
N ILE A 170 3.42 11.72 -12.96
CA ILE A 170 2.37 12.45 -13.68
C ILE A 170 2.88 13.85 -14.04
N ASP A 171 3.50 14.56 -13.11
CA ASP A 171 4.07 15.89 -13.33
C ASP A 171 5.17 15.87 -14.39
N ALA A 172 6.06 14.87 -14.36
CA ALA A 172 7.06 14.68 -15.40
C ALA A 172 6.44 14.47 -16.78
N MET A 173 5.36 13.68 -16.87
CA MET A 173 4.66 13.47 -18.14
C MET A 173 4.03 14.77 -18.68
N HIS A 174 3.44 15.61 -17.83
CA HIS A 174 2.96 16.94 -18.24
C HIS A 174 4.12 17.80 -18.80
N ASN A 175 5.25 17.86 -18.09
CA ASN A 175 6.41 18.64 -18.52
C ASN A 175 7.01 18.13 -19.85
N ASP A 176 6.92 16.83 -20.11
CA ASP A 176 7.37 16.20 -21.36
C ASP A 176 6.35 16.31 -22.50
N GLY A 177 5.22 17.01 -22.29
CA GLY A 177 4.14 17.18 -23.27
C GLY A 177 3.30 15.92 -23.52
N ARG A 178 3.37 14.94 -22.60
CA ARG A 178 2.61 13.67 -22.64
C ARG A 178 1.28 13.82 -21.89
N GLU A 179 0.48 14.78 -22.32
CA GLU A 179 -0.74 15.20 -21.63
C GLU A 179 -1.78 14.09 -21.50
N ASN A 180 -1.96 13.24 -22.51
CA ASN A 180 -2.95 12.17 -22.47
C ASN A 180 -2.50 11.05 -21.52
N ALA A 181 -1.22 10.68 -21.55
CA ALA A 181 -0.66 9.73 -20.60
C ALA A 181 -0.81 10.26 -19.16
N ALA A 182 -0.39 11.50 -18.90
CA ALA A 182 -0.48 12.12 -17.58
C ALA A 182 -1.93 12.13 -17.07
N THR A 183 -2.87 12.63 -17.90
CA THR A 183 -4.31 12.67 -17.59
C THR A 183 -4.87 11.28 -17.31
N PHE A 184 -4.47 10.26 -18.07
CA PHE A 184 -4.93 8.88 -17.84
C PHE A 184 -4.43 8.33 -16.51
N LEU A 185 -3.17 8.62 -16.15
CA LEU A 185 -2.59 8.19 -14.87
C LEU A 185 -3.20 8.94 -13.68
N GLU A 186 -3.55 10.22 -13.84
CA GLU A 186 -4.29 11.01 -12.86
C GLU A 186 -5.70 10.44 -12.65
N LEU A 187 -6.41 10.14 -13.75
CA LEU A 187 -7.75 9.52 -13.72
C LEU A 187 -7.74 8.21 -12.94
N ARG A 188 -6.76 7.33 -13.18
CA ARG A 188 -6.57 6.08 -12.42
C ARG A 188 -6.34 6.32 -10.92
N THR A 189 -5.65 7.40 -10.57
CA THR A 189 -5.35 7.75 -9.18
C THR A 189 -6.62 8.22 -8.48
N LYS A 190 -7.37 9.13 -9.10
CA LYS A 190 -8.66 9.63 -8.57
C LYS A 190 -9.73 8.54 -8.46
N ALA A 191 -9.80 7.60 -9.41
CA ALA A 191 -10.71 6.46 -9.30
C ALA A 191 -10.43 5.59 -8.07
N ARG A 192 -9.16 5.40 -7.70
CA ARG A 192 -8.78 4.69 -6.48
C ARG A 192 -9.10 5.48 -5.22
N GLU A 193 -8.87 6.79 -5.23
CA GLU A 193 -9.27 7.69 -4.13
C GLU A 193 -10.78 7.63 -3.88
N LEU A 194 -11.59 7.69 -4.95
CA LEU A 194 -13.04 7.60 -4.86
C LEU A 194 -13.49 6.35 -4.09
N VAL A 195 -12.92 5.18 -4.41
CA VAL A 195 -13.27 3.92 -3.72
C VAL A 195 -12.77 3.91 -2.27
N ARG A 196 -11.62 4.54 -1.98
CA ARG A 196 -11.13 4.66 -0.60
C ARG A 196 -12.03 5.56 0.26
N MET A 197 -12.54 6.65 -0.29
CA MET A 197 -13.47 7.54 0.43
C MET A 197 -14.75 6.84 0.89
N LEU A 198 -15.16 5.77 0.21
CA LEU A 198 -16.34 4.95 0.58
C LEU A 198 -16.06 3.97 1.72
N ARG A 199 -14.79 3.66 1.96
CA ARG A 199 -14.33 2.75 3.02
C ARG A 199 -13.86 3.49 4.28
N SER A 200 -13.92 4.82 4.28
CA SER A 200 -13.63 5.64 5.44
C SER A 200 -14.78 5.57 6.44
N ASP A 201 -14.46 5.55 7.74
CA ASP A 201 -15.45 5.69 8.81
C ASP A 201 -16.17 7.06 8.75
N GLU A 202 -15.54 8.05 8.11
CA GLU A 202 -16.08 9.40 7.84
C GLU A 202 -16.56 9.52 6.38
N HIS A 203 -17.37 8.57 5.91
CA HIS A 203 -17.91 8.63 4.55
C HIS A 203 -18.80 9.87 4.33
N ASP A 204 -18.43 10.70 3.36
CA ASP A 204 -19.17 11.89 2.94
C ASP A 204 -19.66 11.76 1.46
N PRO A 205 -20.98 11.62 1.25
CA PRO A 205 -21.57 11.58 -0.10
C PRO A 205 -21.27 12.81 -0.96
N GLU A 206 -21.19 14.00 -0.37
CA GLU A 206 -20.91 15.24 -1.11
C GLU A 206 -19.45 15.27 -1.59
N ALA A 207 -18.51 14.87 -0.72
CA ALA A 207 -17.10 14.75 -1.08
C ALA A 207 -16.89 13.70 -2.20
N THR A 208 -17.58 12.57 -2.14
CA THR A 208 -17.50 11.55 -3.20
C THR A 208 -18.08 12.05 -4.53
N GLU A 209 -19.18 12.81 -4.53
CA GLU A 209 -19.71 13.42 -5.75
C GLU A 209 -18.80 14.54 -6.30
N ALA A 210 -18.11 15.30 -5.44
CA ALA A 210 -17.07 16.22 -5.86
C ALA A 210 -15.92 15.50 -6.58
N LYS A 211 -15.46 14.35 -6.04
CA LYS A 211 -14.45 13.51 -6.68
C LYS A 211 -14.92 12.92 -8.02
N ILE A 212 -16.19 12.53 -8.13
CA ILE A 212 -16.79 12.08 -9.40
C ILE A 212 -16.74 13.20 -10.45
N ARG A 213 -17.01 14.45 -10.08
CA ARG A 213 -16.89 15.59 -11.01
C ARG A 213 -15.45 15.80 -11.49
N GLU A 214 -14.45 15.70 -10.61
CA GLU A 214 -13.04 15.74 -11.03
C GLU A 214 -12.71 14.62 -12.03
N ILE A 215 -13.18 13.40 -11.75
CA ILE A 215 -13.01 12.23 -12.62
C ILE A 215 -13.60 12.47 -14.01
N ASN A 216 -14.86 12.95 -14.08
CA ASN A 216 -15.53 13.21 -15.35
C ASN A 216 -14.79 14.29 -16.18
N ASN A 217 -14.31 15.35 -15.51
CA ASN A 217 -13.51 16.39 -16.17
C ASN A 217 -12.22 15.82 -16.80
N LEU A 218 -11.57 14.83 -16.17
CA LEU A 218 -10.39 14.17 -16.75
C LEU A 218 -10.74 13.25 -17.92
N ILE A 219 -11.88 12.55 -17.88
CA ILE A 219 -12.35 11.71 -18.98
C ILE A 219 -12.56 12.52 -20.26
N GLU A 220 -13.11 13.73 -20.13
CA GLU A 220 -13.36 14.64 -21.26
C GLU A 220 -12.07 15.13 -21.93
N LYS A 221 -10.99 15.29 -21.16
CA LYS A 221 -9.67 15.68 -21.69
C LYS A 221 -8.99 14.55 -22.46
N LEU A 222 -9.27 13.30 -22.11
CA LEU A 222 -8.69 12.15 -22.80
C LEU A 222 -9.23 12.03 -24.22
N PRO A 223 -8.42 11.56 -25.19
CA PRO A 223 -8.87 11.36 -26.55
C PRO A 223 -10.03 10.36 -26.62
N ALA A 224 -10.81 10.42 -27.69
CA ALA A 224 -11.88 9.44 -27.93
C ALA A 224 -11.34 7.99 -27.88
N GLY A 225 -10.08 7.79 -28.30
CA GLY A 225 -9.36 6.52 -28.17
C GLY A 225 -9.88 5.41 -29.07
N THR A 226 -9.21 4.26 -29.00
CA THR A 226 -9.69 2.97 -29.51
C THR A 226 -9.31 1.87 -28.51
N GLY A 227 -9.93 0.69 -28.63
CA GLY A 227 -9.59 -0.47 -27.80
C GLY A 227 -9.80 -0.24 -26.30
N TYR A 228 -8.80 -0.60 -25.49
CA TYR A 228 -8.91 -0.57 -24.03
C TYR A 228 -9.17 0.82 -23.44
N LEU A 229 -8.82 1.92 -24.12
CA LEU A 229 -9.13 3.27 -23.60
C LEU A 229 -10.64 3.52 -23.57
N VAL A 230 -11.36 3.09 -24.61
CA VAL A 230 -12.82 3.22 -24.67
C VAL A 230 -13.47 2.34 -23.59
N THR A 231 -13.01 1.09 -23.45
CA THR A 231 -13.49 0.19 -22.40
C THR A 231 -13.22 0.75 -21.01
N TYR A 232 -12.06 1.38 -20.79
CA TYR A 232 -11.72 2.01 -19.53
C TYR A 232 -12.65 3.18 -19.21
N LYS A 233 -12.89 4.08 -20.18
CA LYS A 233 -13.84 5.19 -20.04
C LYS A 233 -15.25 4.70 -19.68
N ASN A 234 -15.72 3.64 -20.34
CA ASN A 234 -17.00 3.02 -20.03
C ASN A 234 -17.02 2.41 -18.61
N GLY A 235 -15.93 1.76 -18.19
CA GLY A 235 -15.78 1.24 -16.84
C GLY A 235 -15.84 2.33 -15.76
N ILE A 236 -15.34 3.54 -16.04
CA ILE A 236 -15.50 4.66 -15.12
C ILE A 236 -16.98 5.02 -14.94
N ASN A 237 -17.78 5.03 -16.02
CA ASN A 237 -19.21 5.28 -15.92
C ASN A 237 -19.93 4.23 -15.07
N SER A 238 -19.56 2.95 -15.22
CA SER A 238 -20.09 1.86 -14.38
C SER A 238 -19.71 2.05 -12.91
N LEU A 239 -18.44 2.37 -12.62
CA LEU A 239 -17.99 2.66 -11.26
C LEU A 239 -18.76 3.85 -10.66
N VAL A 240 -18.89 4.95 -11.39
CA VAL A 240 -19.64 6.14 -10.95
C VAL A 240 -21.10 5.80 -10.65
N ALA A 241 -21.74 4.99 -11.48
CA ALA A 241 -23.11 4.54 -11.24
C ALA A 241 -23.22 3.68 -9.96
N ALA A 242 -22.28 2.77 -9.74
CA ALA A 242 -22.23 1.94 -8.53
C ALA A 242 -22.03 2.80 -7.27
N VAL A 243 -21.13 3.79 -7.31
CA VAL A 243 -20.89 4.70 -6.19
C VAL A 243 -22.14 5.53 -5.86
N ARG A 244 -22.81 6.10 -6.88
CA ARG A 244 -24.06 6.84 -6.67
C ARG A 244 -25.17 5.94 -6.12
N ALA A 245 -25.24 4.68 -6.54
CA ALA A 245 -26.21 3.73 -5.99
C ALA A 245 -25.93 3.41 -4.51
N TYR A 246 -24.66 3.27 -4.13
CA TYR A 246 -24.24 3.12 -2.72
C TYR A 246 -24.65 4.34 -1.88
N ASN A 247 -24.35 5.56 -2.35
CA ASN A 247 -24.68 6.81 -1.65
C ASN A 247 -26.19 7.13 -1.56
N ALA A 248 -27.03 6.50 -2.39
CA ALA A 248 -28.48 6.79 -2.45
C ALA A 248 -29.28 6.25 -1.24
N GLY A 249 -28.64 5.67 -0.23
CA GLY A 249 -29.30 5.11 0.93
C GLY A 249 -28.34 4.85 2.09
N PRO A 250 -28.80 4.20 3.17
CA PRO A 250 -27.92 3.79 4.25
C PRO A 250 -26.82 2.83 3.74
N PRO A 251 -25.68 2.74 4.44
CA PRO A 251 -24.60 1.82 4.10
C PRO A 251 -25.13 0.40 3.86
N ASP A 252 -24.88 -0.13 2.66
CA ASP A 252 -25.33 -1.45 2.21
C ASP A 252 -24.12 -2.27 1.74
N PRO A 253 -23.79 -3.38 2.43
CA PRO A 253 -22.66 -4.23 2.07
C PRO A 253 -22.71 -4.77 0.63
N ASN A 254 -23.90 -5.03 0.09
CA ASN A 254 -24.04 -5.55 -1.28
C ASN A 254 -23.71 -4.46 -2.31
N LYS A 255 -24.15 -3.23 -2.05
CA LYS A 255 -23.82 -2.08 -2.90
C LYS A 255 -22.34 -1.73 -2.83
N LEU A 256 -21.75 -1.81 -1.63
CA LEU A 256 -20.30 -1.65 -1.48
C LEU A 256 -19.55 -2.75 -2.24
N GLY A 257 -20.01 -4.01 -2.15
CA GLY A 257 -19.49 -5.13 -2.92
C GLY A 257 -19.49 -4.84 -4.43
N ASN A 258 -20.60 -4.35 -4.97
CA ASN A 258 -20.71 -3.95 -6.37
C ASN A 258 -19.71 -2.85 -6.77
N VAL A 259 -19.50 -1.84 -5.92
CA VAL A 259 -18.45 -0.81 -6.15
C VAL A 259 -17.07 -1.44 -6.25
N VAL A 260 -16.75 -2.41 -5.39
CA VAL A 260 -15.47 -3.12 -5.40
C VAL A 260 -15.29 -3.95 -6.67
N GLU A 261 -16.33 -4.64 -7.11
CA GLU A 261 -16.33 -5.42 -8.35
C GLU A 261 -16.07 -4.52 -9.58
N GLU A 262 -16.81 -3.42 -9.71
CA GLU A 262 -16.63 -2.45 -10.80
C GLU A 262 -15.23 -1.84 -10.78
N PHE A 263 -14.70 -1.51 -9.59
CA PHE A 263 -13.34 -1.00 -9.46
C PHE A 263 -12.27 -2.03 -9.86
N ASN A 264 -12.47 -3.30 -9.52
CA ASN A 264 -11.56 -4.38 -9.91
C ASN A 264 -11.56 -4.57 -11.43
N HIS A 265 -12.74 -4.57 -12.06
CA HIS A 265 -12.88 -4.65 -13.52
C HIS A 265 -12.23 -3.44 -14.22
N LEU A 266 -12.45 -2.23 -13.68
CA LEU A 266 -11.80 -1.00 -14.15
C LEU A 266 -10.27 -1.10 -14.06
N THR A 267 -9.74 -1.59 -12.94
CA THR A 267 -8.30 -1.75 -12.73
C THR A 267 -7.69 -2.72 -13.73
N ALA A 268 -8.34 -3.88 -13.95
CA ALA A 268 -7.92 -4.86 -14.94
C ALA A 268 -7.91 -4.27 -16.36
N THR A 269 -8.96 -3.54 -16.73
CA THR A 269 -9.04 -2.86 -18.03
C THR A 269 -7.93 -1.82 -18.18
N GLY A 270 -7.69 -1.00 -17.15
CA GLY A 270 -6.70 0.06 -17.16
C GLY A 270 -5.25 -0.43 -17.26
N ASN A 271 -4.97 -1.66 -16.83
CA ASN A 271 -3.66 -2.30 -17.00
C ASN A 271 -3.37 -2.69 -18.46
N ASN A 272 -4.40 -2.80 -19.30
CA ASN A 272 -4.25 -3.12 -20.73
C ASN A 272 -4.18 -1.88 -21.63
N VAL A 273 -4.31 -0.67 -21.07
CA VAL A 273 -4.14 0.57 -21.83
C VAL A 273 -2.66 0.83 -22.05
N ASP A 274 -2.24 0.93 -23.31
CA ASP A 274 -0.89 1.37 -23.67
C ASP A 274 -0.76 2.88 -23.44
N VAL A 275 -0.24 3.22 -22.27
CA VAL A 275 -0.02 4.60 -21.83
C VAL A 275 0.96 5.35 -22.74
N ASN A 276 1.92 4.65 -23.36
CA ASN A 276 2.90 5.29 -24.24
C ASN A 276 2.30 5.63 -25.61
N ALA A 277 1.29 4.88 -26.05
CA ALA A 277 0.59 5.14 -27.30
C ALA A 277 -0.44 6.29 -27.21
N LEU A 278 -0.78 6.76 -26.01
CA LEU A 278 -1.82 7.80 -25.82
C LEU A 278 -1.42 9.16 -26.40
N ASP A 279 -0.12 9.46 -26.44
CA ASP A 279 0.44 10.71 -26.96
C ASP A 279 1.17 10.51 -28.30
N ALA A 280 1.18 9.30 -28.84
CA ALA A 280 1.75 9.04 -30.15
C ALA A 280 0.95 9.83 -31.20
N LYS A 281 1.67 10.61 -32.02
CA LYS A 281 1.05 11.32 -33.16
C LYS A 281 0.41 10.27 -34.07
N LYS A 282 -0.91 10.37 -34.26
CA LYS A 282 -1.63 9.64 -35.31
C LYS A 282 -1.27 10.17 -36.68
#